data_AF-A0A6B9FUK0-F1
#
_entry.id   AF-A0A6B9FUK0-F1
#
_cell.length_a   1.000
_cell.length_b   1.000
_cell.length_c   1.000
_cell.angle_alpha   90.00
_cell.angle_beta   90.00
_cell.angle_gamma   90.00
#
_symmetry.space_group_name_H-M   'P 1'
#
loop_
_entity.id
_entity.type
_entity.pdbx_description
1 polymer ?
#
loop_
_entity_poly.entity_id
_entity_poly.type
_entity_poly.pdbx_seq_one_letter_code
_entity_poly.pdbx_strand_id
1 'polypeptide(L)'
;MPARRFTDAQREQMAERREAGESCPKIGRRFGCSASNVRWICLALGADHPKARLTPATARGPAVIQRGDHVVRRFLPDEDTRLLALAGEGLSNSAIGKVLGRPAVSIRGRLMTLARREARAEAA
;
A
#
# COMPACT_ATOMS: atom_id res chain seq x y z
N MET A 1 -14.20 15.12 10.66
CA MET A 1 -13.18 14.54 9.76
C MET A 1 -12.76 15.63 8.79
N PRO A 2 -11.49 16.02 8.71
CA PRO A 2 -11.08 17.01 7.71
C PRO A 2 -11.45 16.53 6.31
N ALA A 3 -11.83 17.46 5.43
CA ALA A 3 -12.16 17.16 4.05
C ALA A 3 -11.03 16.37 3.39
N ARG A 4 -11.38 15.37 2.57
CA ARG A 4 -10.39 14.65 1.76
C ARG A 4 -9.65 15.69 0.92
N ARG A 5 -8.31 15.71 1.01
CA ARG A 5 -7.45 16.66 0.28
C ARG A 5 -7.67 16.63 -1.24
N PHE A 6 -8.09 15.48 -1.78
CA PHE A 6 -8.33 15.29 -3.21
C PHE A 6 -9.75 14.77 -3.44
N THR A 7 -10.39 15.28 -4.49
CA THR A 7 -11.67 14.75 -5.00
C THR A 7 -11.45 13.38 -5.63
N ASP A 8 -12.52 12.61 -5.83
CA ASP A 8 -12.41 11.30 -6.47
C ASP A 8 -11.91 11.43 -7.92
N ALA A 9 -12.37 12.45 -8.67
CA ALA A 9 -11.85 12.78 -10.00
C ALA A 9 -10.33 13.09 -10.01
N GLN A 10 -9.81 13.79 -9.00
CA GLN A 10 -8.37 14.03 -8.88
C GLN A 10 -7.60 12.74 -8.60
N ARG A 11 -8.18 11.82 -7.82
CA ARG A 11 -7.56 10.52 -7.53
C ARG A 11 -7.54 9.63 -8.77
N GLU A 12 -8.60 9.64 -9.57
CA GLU A 12 -8.67 8.96 -10.87
C GLU A 12 -7.61 9.50 -11.83
N GLN A 13 -7.46 10.83 -11.96
CA GLN A 13 -6.40 11.41 -12.78
C GLN A 13 -4.98 11.02 -12.30
N MET A 14 -4.76 10.85 -10.99
CA MET A 14 -3.48 10.34 -10.49
C MET A 14 -3.25 8.87 -10.89
N ALA A 15 -4.31 8.05 -10.89
CA ALA A 15 -4.28 6.66 -11.31
C ALA A 15 -4.00 6.52 -12.82
N GLU A 16 -4.75 7.23 -13.66
CA GLU A 16 -4.56 7.24 -15.12
C GLU A 16 -3.12 7.64 -15.49
N ARG A 17 -2.59 8.68 -14.86
CA ARG A 17 -1.20 9.11 -15.08
C ARG A 17 -0.19 8.06 -14.65
N ARG A 18 -0.48 7.32 -13.60
CA ARG A 18 0.38 6.24 -13.11
C ARG A 18 0.45 5.11 -14.13
N GLU A 19 -0.70 4.73 -14.68
CA GLU A 19 -0.85 3.70 -15.71
C GLU A 19 -0.28 4.14 -17.07
N ALA A 20 -0.32 5.44 -17.36
CA ALA A 20 0.38 6.03 -18.50
C ALA A 20 1.92 6.07 -18.35
N GLY A 21 2.47 5.65 -17.20
CA GLY A 21 3.91 5.59 -16.97
C GLY A 21 4.52 6.80 -16.28
N GLU A 22 3.71 7.69 -15.68
CA GLU A 22 4.27 8.76 -14.86
C GLU A 22 4.74 8.24 -13.49
N SER A 23 5.88 8.76 -13.01
CA SER A 23 6.41 8.42 -11.69
C SER A 23 5.63 9.15 -10.58
N CYS A 24 5.50 8.52 -9.40
CA CYS A 24 4.82 9.15 -8.26
C CYS A 24 5.39 10.54 -7.88
N PRO A 25 6.71 10.81 -7.95
CA PRO A 25 7.24 12.16 -7.75
C PRO A 25 6.77 13.16 -8.81
N LYS A 26 6.69 12.75 -10.09
CA LYS A 26 6.21 13.62 -11.18
C LYS A 26 4.73 13.97 -11.00
N ILE A 27 3.91 12.97 -10.71
CA ILE A 27 2.48 13.15 -10.40
C ILE A 27 2.34 14.04 -9.16
N GLY A 28 3.11 13.78 -8.09
CA GLY A 28 3.06 14.55 -6.85
C GLY A 28 3.33 16.04 -7.06
N ARG A 29 4.35 16.40 -7.85
CA ARG A 29 4.62 17.80 -8.21
C ARG A 29 3.44 18.46 -8.92
N ARG A 30 2.76 17.73 -9.82
CA ARG A 30 1.60 18.24 -10.56
C ARG A 30 0.39 18.52 -9.67
N PHE A 31 0.18 17.70 -8.63
CA PHE A 31 -0.94 17.87 -7.69
C PHE A 31 -0.54 18.55 -6.36
N GLY A 32 0.68 19.09 -6.29
CA GLY A 32 1.19 19.78 -5.10
C GLY A 32 1.30 18.89 -3.85
N CYS A 33 1.61 17.60 -3.99
CA CYS A 33 1.69 16.65 -2.88
C CYS A 33 2.90 15.71 -2.96
N SER A 34 3.17 15.01 -1.85
CA SER A 34 4.31 14.10 -1.76
C SER A 34 4.11 12.85 -2.63
N ALA A 35 5.22 12.28 -3.10
CA ALA A 35 5.20 11.00 -3.83
C ALA A 35 4.56 9.86 -3.01
N SER A 36 4.69 9.91 -1.68
CA SER A 36 4.06 8.93 -0.77
C SER A 36 2.54 9.02 -0.78
N ASN A 37 1.97 10.23 -0.85
CA ASN A 37 0.52 10.41 -0.99
C ASN A 37 0.01 9.84 -2.31
N VAL A 38 0.69 10.14 -3.42
CA VAL A 38 0.36 9.57 -4.73
C VAL A 38 0.44 8.04 -4.68
N ARG A 39 1.54 7.49 -4.14
CA ARG A 39 1.71 6.04 -4.00
C ARG A 39 0.55 5.40 -3.23
N TRP A 40 0.10 6.04 -2.15
CA TRP A 40 -1.03 5.54 -1.37
C TRP A 40 -2.34 5.57 -2.16
N ILE A 41 -2.60 6.65 -2.89
CA ILE A 41 -3.79 6.78 -3.75
C ILE A 41 -3.79 5.73 -4.87
N CYS A 42 -2.68 5.61 -5.61
CA CYS A 42 -2.54 4.61 -6.66
C CYS A 42 -2.68 3.19 -6.11
N LEU A 43 -2.05 2.90 -4.96
CA LEU A 43 -2.16 1.60 -4.30
C LEU A 43 -3.62 1.27 -3.92
N ALA A 44 -4.36 2.26 -3.43
CA ALA A 44 -5.78 2.09 -3.06
C ALA A 44 -6.71 1.96 -4.28
N LEU A 45 -6.34 2.51 -5.44
CA LEU A 45 -7.10 2.45 -6.69
C LEU A 45 -6.68 1.31 -7.62
N GLY A 46 -5.66 0.53 -7.26
CA GLY A 46 -5.19 -0.53 -8.14
C GLY A 46 -4.20 -0.09 -9.24
N ALA A 47 -3.90 1.20 -9.32
CA ALA A 47 -3.15 1.77 -10.43
C ALA A 47 -1.65 1.43 -10.37
N ASP A 48 -1.20 0.71 -11.39
CA ASP A 48 0.19 0.28 -11.53
C ASP A 48 0.94 1.02 -12.62
N HIS A 49 2.26 1.05 -12.50
CA HIS A 49 3.10 1.57 -13.58
C HIS A 49 3.23 0.48 -14.65
N PRO A 50 3.24 0.79 -15.96
CA PRO A 50 3.34 -0.20 -17.04
C PRO A 50 4.65 -1.01 -16.99
N LYS A 51 5.68 -0.45 -16.35
CA LYS A 51 6.96 -1.11 -16.07
C LYS A 51 7.11 -1.60 -14.62
N ALA A 52 6.00 -1.84 -13.91
CA ALA A 52 6.04 -2.37 -12.55
C ALA A 52 6.66 -3.77 -12.56
N ARG A 53 7.57 -4.03 -11.62
CA ARG A 53 8.22 -5.33 -11.47
C ARG A 53 7.60 -6.10 -10.31
N LEU A 54 7.61 -7.42 -10.43
CA LEU A 54 7.37 -8.30 -9.29
C LEU A 54 8.42 -8.02 -8.21
N THR A 55 7.95 -7.75 -7.00
CA THR A 55 8.81 -7.61 -5.83
C THR A 55 8.79 -8.93 -5.08
N PRO A 56 9.92 -9.44 -4.56
CA PRO A 56 9.93 -10.68 -3.80
C PRO A 56 8.92 -10.65 -2.65
N ALA A 57 8.25 -11.78 -2.44
CA ALA A 57 7.19 -11.93 -1.45
C ALA A 57 7.71 -11.64 -0.02
N THR A 58 8.92 -12.10 0.28
CA THR A 58 9.55 -12.00 1.59
C THR A 58 10.43 -10.75 1.72
N ALA A 59 10.31 -10.06 2.86
CA ALA A 59 11.20 -8.97 3.20
C ALA A 59 12.60 -9.53 3.51
N ARG A 60 13.64 -9.01 2.85
CA ARG A 60 15.03 -9.40 3.11
C ARG A 60 15.59 -8.67 4.34
N GLY A 61 16.25 -9.38 5.24
CA GLY A 61 16.92 -8.81 6.42
C GLY A 61 16.04 -8.83 7.69
N PRO A 62 16.44 -8.12 8.76
CA PRO A 62 15.82 -8.25 10.08
C PRO A 62 14.35 -7.81 10.08
N ALA A 63 13.56 -8.39 11.00
CA ALA A 63 12.13 -8.13 11.16
C ALA A 63 11.84 -6.69 11.64
N VAL A 64 12.80 -6.08 12.34
CA VAL A 64 12.73 -4.70 12.83
C VAL A 64 13.92 -3.94 12.25
N ILE A 65 13.66 -2.77 11.66
CA ILE A 65 14.70 -1.88 11.13
C ILE A 65 14.52 -0.46 11.65
N GLN A 66 15.62 0.26 11.80
CA GLN A 66 15.62 1.71 12.03
C GLN A 66 15.56 2.43 10.68
N ARG A 67 14.70 3.44 10.54
CA ARG A 67 14.64 4.33 9.38
C ARG A 67 14.63 5.78 9.86
N GLY A 68 15.78 6.46 9.80
CA GLY A 68 15.93 7.75 10.46
C GLY A 68 15.62 7.61 11.96
N ASP A 69 14.69 8.41 12.47
CA ASP A 69 14.36 8.43 13.90
C ASP A 69 13.23 7.48 14.31
N HIS A 70 12.73 6.63 13.41
CA HIS A 70 11.64 5.70 13.72
C HIS A 70 11.97 4.23 13.46
N VAL A 71 11.40 3.38 14.32
CA VAL A 71 11.47 1.92 14.22
C VAL A 71 10.35 1.43 13.30
N VAL A 72 10.70 0.56 12.34
CA VAL A 72 9.75 -0.09 11.43
C VAL A 72 9.74 -1.59 11.67
N ARG A 73 8.59 -2.11 12.14
CA ARG A 73 8.31 -3.54 12.24
C ARG A 73 7.76 -4.06 10.91
N ARG A 74 8.54 -4.86 10.19
CA ARG A 74 8.15 -5.45 8.89
C ARG A 74 7.10 -6.54 9.09
N PHE A 75 6.30 -6.79 8.05
CA PHE A 75 5.41 -7.94 8.01
C PHE A 75 6.18 -9.18 7.58
N LEU A 76 6.03 -10.26 8.35
CA LEU A 76 6.61 -11.57 8.05
C LEU A 76 5.60 -12.45 7.31
N PRO A 77 6.04 -13.52 6.61
CA PRO A 77 5.13 -14.42 5.89
C PRO A 77 4.01 -14.98 6.75
N ASP A 78 4.32 -15.49 7.94
CA ASP A 78 3.29 -16.05 8.84
C ASP A 78 2.30 -14.99 9.34
N GLU A 79 2.78 -13.75 9.50
CA GLU A 79 1.93 -12.63 9.87
C GLU A 79 1.04 -12.19 8.71
N ASP A 80 1.51 -12.26 7.46
CA ASP A 80 0.68 -12.03 6.27
C ASP A 80 -0.40 -13.10 6.15
N THR A 81 -0.06 -14.38 6.37
CA THR A 81 -1.03 -15.48 6.37
C THR A 81 -2.14 -15.25 7.40
N ARG A 82 -1.77 -14.89 8.64
CA ARG A 82 -2.75 -14.56 9.68
C ARG A 82 -3.58 -13.32 9.33
N LEU A 83 -2.94 -12.29 8.77
CA LEU A 83 -3.63 -11.07 8.34
C LEU A 83 -4.67 -11.35 7.24
N LEU A 84 -4.34 -12.21 6.27
CA LEU A 84 -5.25 -12.60 5.19
C LEU A 84 -6.39 -13.47 5.71
N ALA A 85 -6.12 -14.43 6.60
CA ALA A 85 -7.16 -15.25 7.22
C ALA A 85 -8.19 -14.39 7.98
N LEU A 86 -7.73 -13.49 8.86
CA LEU A 86 -8.60 -12.58 9.61
C LEU A 86 -9.39 -11.64 8.70
N ALA A 87 -8.79 -11.18 7.59
CA ALA A 87 -9.50 -10.38 6.60
C ALA A 87 -10.56 -11.20 5.85
N GLY A 88 -10.28 -12.46 5.54
CA GLY A 88 -11.23 -13.40 4.92
C GLY A 88 -12.42 -13.74 5.82
N GLU A 89 -12.23 -13.72 7.13
CA GLU A 89 -13.30 -13.78 8.13
C GLU A 89 -14.15 -12.49 8.21
N GLY A 90 -13.79 -11.44 7.47
CA GLY A 90 -14.51 -10.18 7.42
C GLY A 90 -14.19 -9.21 8.57
N LEU A 91 -13.11 -9.44 9.34
CA LEU A 91 -12.75 -8.54 10.43
C LEU A 91 -12.34 -7.16 9.90
N SER A 92 -12.74 -6.12 10.62
CA SER A 92 -12.28 -4.75 10.32
C SER A 92 -10.77 -4.59 10.53
N ASN A 93 -10.13 -3.68 9.79
CA ASN A 93 -8.70 -3.36 9.94
C ASN A 93 -8.30 -3.03 11.40
N SER A 94 -9.21 -2.42 12.17
CA SER A 94 -8.99 -2.11 13.59
C SER A 94 -9.01 -3.36 14.46
N ALA A 95 -9.92 -4.31 14.20
CA ALA A 95 -9.97 -5.58 14.91
C ALA A 95 -8.72 -6.42 14.60
N ILE A 96 -8.36 -6.55 13.32
CA ILE A 96 -7.12 -7.22 12.88
C ILE A 96 -5.90 -6.57 13.54
N GLY A 97 -5.85 -5.23 13.58
CA GLY A 97 -4.78 -4.48 14.24
C GLY A 97 -4.63 -4.82 15.71
N LYS A 98 -5.74 -4.96 16.46
CA LYS A 98 -5.72 -5.39 17.86
C LYS A 98 -5.15 -6.81 18.00
N VAL A 99 -5.57 -7.74 17.14
CA VAL A 99 -5.11 -9.14 17.16
C VAL A 99 -3.62 -9.25 16.84
N LEU A 100 -3.11 -8.47 15.88
CA LEU A 100 -1.71 -8.54 15.42
C LEU A 100 -0.77 -7.53 16.11
N GLY A 101 -1.29 -6.71 17.03
CA GLY A 101 -0.52 -5.64 17.68
C GLY A 101 0.00 -4.59 16.69
N ARG A 102 -0.82 -4.19 15.70
CA ARG A 102 -0.48 -3.22 14.64
C ARG A 102 -1.51 -2.09 14.53
N PRO A 103 -1.07 -0.89 14.11
CA PRO A 103 -2.00 0.17 13.74
C PRO A 103 -2.90 -0.24 12.57
N ALA A 104 -4.19 0.11 12.62
CA ALA A 104 -5.15 -0.21 11.56
C ALA A 104 -4.74 0.31 10.17
N VAL A 105 -4.06 1.47 10.10
CA VAL A 105 -3.52 2.02 8.86
C VAL A 105 -2.42 1.14 8.27
N SER A 106 -1.62 0.49 9.13
CA SER A 106 -0.60 -0.47 8.72
C SER A 106 -1.23 -1.72 8.11
N ILE A 107 -2.29 -2.24 8.73
CA ILE A 107 -3.08 -3.37 8.22
C ILE A 107 -3.66 -3.03 6.85
N ARG A 108 -4.36 -1.90 6.73
CA ARG A 108 -4.92 -1.44 5.44
C ARG A 108 -3.85 -1.33 4.36
N GLY A 109 -2.73 -0.71 4.68
CA GLY A 109 -1.58 -0.59 3.76
C GLY A 109 -1.05 -1.95 3.31
N ARG A 110 -1.00 -2.92 4.22
CA ARG A 110 -0.50 -4.26 3.92
C ARG A 110 -1.47 -5.06 3.05
N LEU A 111 -2.77 -5.05 3.37
CA LEU A 111 -3.81 -5.70 2.55
C LEU A 111 -3.79 -5.21 1.11
N MET A 112 -3.79 -3.88 0.90
CA MET A 112 -3.70 -3.33 -0.46
C MET A 112 -2.39 -3.74 -1.15
N THR A 113 -1.28 -3.82 -0.42
CA THR A 113 0.00 -4.29 -0.98
C THR A 113 -0.04 -5.75 -1.40
N LEU A 114 -0.67 -6.62 -0.61
CA LEU A 114 -0.81 -8.05 -0.92
C LEU A 114 -1.72 -8.26 -2.12
N ALA A 115 -2.89 -7.61 -2.15
CA ALA A 115 -3.80 -7.64 -3.30
C ALA A 115 -3.12 -7.21 -4.61
N ARG A 116 -2.26 -6.17 -4.56
CA ARG A 116 -1.48 -5.77 -5.75
C ARG A 116 -0.38 -6.74 -6.14
N ARG A 117 0.18 -7.47 -5.19
CA ARG A 117 1.19 -8.50 -5.50
C ARG A 117 0.53 -9.68 -6.22
N GLU A 118 -0.61 -10.12 -5.70
CA GLU A 118 -1.43 -11.18 -6.30
C GLU A 118 -1.87 -10.80 -7.72
N ALA A 119 -2.48 -9.62 -7.89
CA ALA A 119 -2.90 -9.14 -9.22
C ALA A 119 -1.75 -9.03 -10.25
N ARG A 120 -0.52 -8.73 -9.81
CA ARG A 120 0.65 -8.72 -10.72
C ARG A 120 1.17 -10.11 -11.01
N ALA A 121 1.03 -11.05 -10.08
CA ALA A 121 1.42 -12.44 -10.28
C ALA A 121 0.45 -13.15 -11.24
N GLU A 122 -0.83 -12.81 -11.20
CA GLU A 122 -1.85 -13.32 -12.15
C GLU A 122 -1.63 -12.81 -13.58
N ALA A 123 -1.05 -11.62 -13.75
CA ALA A 123 -0.83 -10.98 -15.05
C ALA A 123 0.54 -11.28 -15.70
N ALA A 124 1.41 -12.03 -15.02
CA ALA A 124 2.79 -12.33 -15.45
C ALA A 124 2.89 -13.74 -16.06
#